data_AF-A0A6J5J1Q4-F1
#
_entry.id   AF-A0A6J5J1Q4-F1
#
_cell.length_a   1.000
_cell.length_b   1.000
_cell.length_c   1.000
_cell.angle_alpha   90.00
_cell.angle_beta   90.00
_cell.angle_gamma   90.00
#
_symmetry.space_group_name_H-M   'P 1'
#
loop_
_entity.id
_entity.type
_entity.pdbx_description
1 polymer ?
#
loop_
_entity_poly.entity_id
_entity_poly.type
_entity_poly.pdbx_seq_one_letter_code
_entity_poly.pdbx_strand_id
1 'polypeptide(L)' 'MQREAVVSRARTALGATGALITVKALSESPRIGGRYALVTMCIGGGQGIAAIFERI' A
#
# COMPACT_ATOMS: atom_id res chain seq x y z
N MET A 1 -13.40 10.28 -2.80
CA MET A 1 -12.96 8.93 -3.19
C MET A 1 -11.81 8.41 -2.30
N GLN A 2 -11.87 8.58 -0.96
CA GLN A 2 -10.83 8.11 -0.01
C GLN A 2 -11.42 7.56 1.30
N ARG A 3 -12.76 7.47 1.42
CA ARG A 3 -13.41 7.05 2.67
C ARG A 3 -13.50 5.52 2.84
N GLU A 4 -13.17 4.75 1.80
CA GLU A 4 -13.23 3.29 1.80
C GLU A 4 -11.87 2.64 1.46
N ALA A 5 -10.79 3.45 1.42
CA ALA A 5 -9.47 3.02 0.97
C ALA A 5 -8.42 3.20 2.07
N VAL A 6 -7.59 2.17 2.26
CA VAL A 6 -6.47 2.14 3.20
C VAL A 6 -5.23 2.61 2.48
N VAL A 7 -4.62 3.71 2.92
CA VAL A 7 -3.41 4.25 2.29
C VAL A 7 -2.18 3.85 3.09
N SER A 8 -1.27 3.10 2.48
CA SER A 8 0.01 2.73 3.07
C SER A 8 1.17 3.28 2.25
N ARG A 9 2.14 3.90 2.93
CA ARG A 9 3.23 4.66 2.29
C ARG A 9 4.59 4.15 2.76
N ALA A 10 5.35 3.55 1.84
CA ALA A 10 6.72 3.12 2.05
C ALA A 10 7.71 4.19 1.56
N ARG A 11 8.76 4.44 2.34
CA ARG A 11 9.81 5.39 1.96
C ARG A 11 10.81 4.80 0.97
N THR A 12 11.00 3.47 0.96
CA THR A 12 11.99 2.81 0.12
C THR A 12 11.36 1.58 -0.53
N ALA A 13 11.61 1.41 -1.83
CA ALA A 13 11.15 0.27 -2.61
C ALA A 13 12.18 -0.88 -2.63
N LEU A 14 13.04 -0.98 -1.61
CA LEU A 14 13.79 -2.21 -1.37
C LEU A 14 12.78 -3.35 -1.25
N GLY A 15 12.99 -4.42 -2.02
CA GLY A 15 11.96 -5.46 -2.24
C GLY A 15 11.33 -5.99 -0.95
N ALA A 16 12.12 -6.13 0.11
CA ALA A 16 11.63 -6.52 1.42
C ALA A 16 10.70 -5.47 2.06
N THR A 17 11.07 -4.19 2.06
CA THR A 17 10.26 -3.11 2.67
C THR A 17 8.95 -2.88 1.92
N GLY A 18 9.00 -2.88 0.58
CA GLY A 18 7.81 -2.75 -0.26
C GLY A 18 6.83 -3.90 -0.05
N ALA A 19 7.32 -5.15 -0.05
CA ALA A 19 6.49 -6.33 0.20
C ALA A 19 5.88 -6.33 1.60
N LEU A 20 6.66 -5.97 2.62
CA LEU A 20 6.21 -5.98 4.02
C LEU A 20 5.11 -4.93 4.26
N ILE A 21 5.24 -3.73 3.68
CA ILE A 21 4.19 -2.71 3.74
C ILE A 21 2.94 -3.12 2.97
N THR A 22 3.08 -3.75 1.80
CA THR A 22 1.94 -4.25 1.02
C THR A 22 1.17 -5.32 1.79
N VAL A 23 1.87 -6.34 2.31
CA VAL A 23 1.25 -7.42 3.09
C VAL A 23 0.58 -6.87 4.35
N LYS A 24 1.21 -5.90 5.03
CA LYS A 24 0.62 -5.26 6.20
C LYS A 24 -0.66 -4.49 5.84
N ALA A 25 -0.65 -3.71 4.77
CA ALA A 25 -1.82 -2.97 4.30
C ALA A 25 -2.99 -3.90 3.93
N LEU A 26 -2.69 -5.01 3.25
CA LEU A 26 -3.68 -6.04 2.90
C LEU A 26 -4.23 -6.75 4.14
N SER A 27 -3.36 -7.04 5.12
CA SER A 27 -3.76 -7.71 6.36
C SER A 27 -4.54 -6.80 7.32
N GLU A 28 -4.28 -5.50 7.31
CA GLU A 28 -5.02 -4.51 8.11
C GLU A 28 -6.34 -4.07 7.44
N SER A 29 -6.44 -4.13 6.11
CA SER A 29 -7.65 -3.76 5.34
C SER A 29 -8.96 -4.41 5.85
N PRO A 30 -9.00 -5.72 6.19
CA PRO A 30 -10.14 -6.35 6.86
C PRO A 30 -10.50 -5.71 8.20
N ARG A 31 -9.48 -5.38 9.02
CA ARG A 31 -9.65 -4.82 10.37
C ARG A 31 -10.21 -3.39 10.36
N ILE A 32 -9.78 -2.58 9.40
CA ILE A 32 -10.20 -1.18 9.26
C ILE A 32 -11.43 -1.01 8.35
N GLY A 33 -12.00 -2.12 7.83
CA GLY A 33 -13.21 -2.08 7.01
C GLY A 33 -13.02 -1.45 5.63
N GLY A 34 -11.78 -1.24 5.17
CA GLY A 34 -11.50 -0.70 3.85
C GLY A 34 -11.67 -1.76 2.75
N ARG A 35 -12.36 -1.40 1.67
CA ARG A 35 -12.52 -2.24 0.47
C ARG A 35 -11.28 -2.25 -0.41
N TYR A 36 -10.56 -1.13 -0.44
CA TYR A 36 -9.39 -0.95 -1.28
C TYR A 36 -8.15 -0.65 -0.42
N ALA A 37 -6.99 -1.13 -0.84
CA ALA A 37 -5.70 -0.79 -0.26
C ALA A 37 -4.81 -0.15 -1.33
N LEU A 38 -4.42 1.10 -1.12
CA LEU A 38 -3.46 1.83 -1.96
C LEU A 38 -2.09 1.78 -1.29
N VAL A 39 -1.11 1.21 -1.99
CA VAL A 39 0.29 1.19 -1.56
C VAL A 39 1.10 2.09 -2.46
N THR A 40 1.87 3.00 -1.86
CA THR A 40 2.80 3.87 -2.61
C THR A 40 4.21 3.74 -2.06
N MET A 41 5.21 3.74 -2.94
CA MET A 41 6.61 3.59 -2.56
C MET A 41 7.56 4.43 -3.41
N CYS A 42 8.60 4.97 -2.79
CA CYS A 42 9.67 5.71 -3.47
C CYS A 42 10.81 4.76 -3.85
N ILE A 43 11.26 4.80 -5.10
CA ILE A 43 12.34 3.91 -5.61
C ILE A 43 13.70 4.62 -5.54
N GLY A 44 13.73 5.92 -5.84
CA GLY A 44 14.96 6.70 -6.02
C GLY A 44 14.99 7.37 -7.41
N GLY A 45 15.85 8.36 -7.61
CA GLY A 45 15.96 9.07 -8.90
C GLY A 45 14.71 9.85 -9.32
N GLY A 46 13.82 10.17 -8.37
CA GLY A 46 12.55 10.86 -8.64
C GLY A 46 11.40 9.93 -9.07
N GLN A 47 11.58 8.60 -8.97
CA GLN A 47 10.56 7.63 -9.37
C GLN A 47 9.81 7.04 -8.18
N GLY A 48 8.54 6.70 -8.41
CA GLY A 48 7.68 6.04 -7.44
C GLY A 48 6.74 5.04 -8.10
N ILE A 49 6.29 4.07 -7.30
CA ILE A 49 5.31 3.07 -7.70
C ILE A 49 4.07 3.25 -6.84
N ALA A 50 2.89 3.12 -7.46
CA ALA A 50 1.61 3.04 -6.77
C ALA A 50 0.86 1.78 -7.24
N ALA A 51 0.33 1.01 -6.30
CA ALA A 51 -0.47 -0.17 -6.56
C ALA A 51 -1.75 -0.10 -5.73
N ILE A 52 -2.88 -0.49 -6.33
CA ILE A 52 -4.17 -0.60 -5.65
C ILE A 52 -4.55 -2.07 -5.62
N PHE A 53 -4.96 -2.54 -4.45
CA PHE A 53 -5.47 -3.86 -4.23
C PHE A 53 -6.92 -3.77 -3.78
N GLU A 54 -7.79 -4.58 -4.37
CA GLU A 54 -9.16 -4.75 -3.92
C GLU A 54 -9.25 -5.98 -3.03
N ARG A 55 -9.93 -5.84 -1.89
CA ARG A 55 -10.25 -6.97 -1.02
C ARG A 55 -11.49 -7.66 -1.55
N ILE A 56 -11.32 -8.90 -1.99
CA ILE A 56 -12.39 -9.81 -2.43
C ILE A 56 -13.14 -10.38 -1.24
#